data_AF-A0A1D8IN70-F1
#
_entry.id   AF-A0A1D8IN70-F1
#
_cell.length_a   1.000
_cell.length_b   1.000
_cell.length_c   1.000
_cell.angle_alpha   90.00
_cell.angle_beta   90.00
_cell.angle_gamma   90.00
#
_symmetry.space_group_name_H-M   'P 1'
#
loop_
_entity.id
_entity.type
_entity.pdbx_description
1 polymer ?
#
loop_
_entity_poly.entity_id
_entity_poly.type
_entity_poly.pdbx_seq_one_letter_code
_entity_poly.pdbx_strand_id
1 'polypeptide(L)'
;MGGGMPMLDMIQRHAYALKLSDKQASEIAVWRNQHIKTSIETRRALRKDFGDLHQAALEGRDRAALDAIGTRIDQGRAKLLAMRLDQIELIKRVLTPEQWKQATDWAKRFEHRKMGHPDGRMNTHMKN
;
A
#
# COMPACT_ATOMS: atom_id res chain seq x y z
N MET A 1 -0.50 -7.73 -7.48
CA MET A 1 -0.58 -6.28 -7.14
C MET A 1 -0.83 -6.13 -5.63
N GLY A 2 0.20 -6.27 -4.81
CA GLY A 2 0.07 -6.20 -3.34
C GLY A 2 -0.33 -4.80 -2.89
N GLY A 3 -1.60 -4.63 -2.49
CA GLY A 3 -2.20 -3.38 -2.00
C GLY A 3 -1.67 -2.96 -0.62
N GLY A 4 -0.36 -2.81 -0.50
CA GLY A 4 0.34 -2.43 0.71
C GLY A 4 0.36 -0.92 0.92
N MET A 5 -0.74 -0.34 1.42
CA MET A 5 -0.61 0.70 2.45
C MET A 5 -1.41 0.31 3.70
N PRO A 6 -1.04 -0.79 4.37
CA PRO A 6 -1.87 -1.36 5.41
C PRO A 6 -1.67 -0.64 6.74
N MET A 7 -0.42 -0.24 7.04
CA MET A 7 -0.07 0.14 8.41
C MET A 7 -0.59 1.52 8.82
N LEU A 8 -0.41 2.56 8.00
CA LEU A 8 -0.92 3.89 8.34
C LEU A 8 -2.46 3.92 8.36
N ASP A 9 -3.11 3.31 7.37
CA ASP A 9 -4.57 3.24 7.31
C ASP A 9 -5.13 2.43 8.50
N MET A 10 -4.50 1.33 8.87
CA MET A 10 -4.83 0.58 10.08
C MET A 10 -4.66 1.42 11.35
N ILE A 11 -3.53 2.13 11.50
CA ILE A 11 -3.29 2.99 12.67
C ILE A 11 -4.34 4.09 12.76
N GLN A 12 -4.71 4.72 11.64
CA GLN A 12 -5.75 5.74 11.62
C GLN A 12 -7.13 5.19 11.97
N ARG A 13 -7.54 4.06 11.36
CA ARG A 13 -8.82 3.41 11.67
C ARG A 13 -8.93 2.96 13.12
N HIS A 14 -7.80 2.62 13.73
CA HIS A 14 -7.73 2.14 15.11
C HIS A 14 -7.08 3.15 16.06
N ALA A 15 -7.12 4.45 15.73
CA ALA A 15 -6.48 5.49 16.53
C ALA A 15 -6.97 5.49 17.98
N TYR A 16 -8.27 5.30 18.19
CA TYR A 16 -8.87 5.16 19.53
C TYR A 16 -8.35 3.92 20.27
N ALA A 17 -8.25 2.77 19.59
CA ALA A 17 -7.77 1.53 20.18
C ALA A 17 -6.26 1.54 20.49
N LEU A 18 -5.48 2.34 19.74
CA LEU A 18 -4.07 2.63 20.03
C LEU A 18 -3.89 3.75 21.07
N LYS A 19 -4.99 4.38 21.51
CA LYS A 19 -4.99 5.53 22.41
C LYS A 19 -4.06 6.63 21.89
N LEU A 20 -4.13 6.92 20.59
CA LEU A 20 -3.35 8.02 20.02
C LEU A 20 -3.79 9.33 20.66
N SER A 21 -2.82 10.18 21.04
CA SER A 21 -3.13 11.56 21.40
C SER A 21 -3.57 12.35 20.17
N ASP A 22 -4.27 13.46 20.38
CA ASP A 22 -4.69 14.36 19.30
C ASP A 22 -3.50 14.83 18.45
N LYS A 23 -2.35 15.07 19.10
CA LYS A 23 -1.10 15.42 18.42
C LYS A 23 -0.64 14.29 17.48
N GLN A 24 -0.60 13.05 17.97
CA GLN A 24 -0.18 11.89 17.17
C GLN A 24 -1.13 11.66 15.98
N ALA A 25 -2.45 11.72 16.23
CA ALA A 25 -3.47 11.57 15.20
C ALA A 25 -3.35 12.67 14.14
N SER A 26 -3.12 13.92 14.56
CA SER A 26 -2.93 15.06 13.66
C SER A 26 -1.68 14.91 12.79
N GLU A 27 -0.52 14.57 13.35
CA GLU A 27 0.72 14.36 12.58
C GLU A 27 0.55 13.28 11.50
N ILE A 28 -0.10 12.18 11.86
CA ILE A 28 -0.43 11.08 10.94
C ILE A 28 -1.41 11.54 9.85
N ALA A 29 -2.42 12.33 10.19
CA ALA A 29 -3.39 12.85 9.23
C ALA A 29 -2.75 13.84 8.24
N VAL A 30 -1.89 14.75 8.71
CA VAL A 30 -1.15 15.70 7.87
C VAL A 30 -0.29 14.96 6.86
N TRP A 31 0.50 13.98 7.30
CA TRP A 31 1.33 13.19 6.39
C TRP A 31 0.48 12.48 5.33
N ARG A 32 -0.65 11.86 5.73
CA ARG A 32 -1.56 11.21 4.78
C ARG A 32 -2.06 12.19 3.73
N ASN A 33 -2.52 13.36 4.15
CA ASN A 33 -3.10 14.35 3.24
C ASN A 33 -2.07 14.88 2.24
N GLN A 34 -0.80 15.01 2.65
CA GLN A 34 0.31 15.40 1.77
C GLN A 34 0.63 14.33 0.71
N HIS A 35 0.50 13.04 1.06
CA HIS A 35 1.03 11.95 0.24
C HIS A 35 -0.04 11.14 -0.50
N ILE A 36 -1.31 11.21 -0.09
CA ILE A 36 -2.39 10.37 -0.63
C ILE A 36 -2.61 10.60 -2.12
N LYS A 37 -2.61 11.86 -2.58
CA LYS A 37 -2.78 12.22 -3.98
C LYS A 37 -1.67 11.59 -4.83
N THR A 38 -0.42 11.85 -4.46
CA THR A 38 0.77 11.29 -5.13
C THR A 38 0.75 9.77 -5.17
N SER A 39 0.34 9.11 -4.08
CA SER A 39 0.23 7.65 -4.03
C SER A 39 -0.82 7.11 -5.00
N ILE A 40 -2.00 7.73 -5.04
CA ILE A 40 -3.10 7.35 -5.94
C ILE A 40 -2.67 7.54 -7.40
N GLU A 41 -2.12 8.69 -7.74
CA GLU A 41 -1.67 9.03 -9.09
C GLU A 41 -0.58 8.07 -9.56
N THR A 42 0.42 7.79 -8.70
CA THR A 42 1.51 6.86 -9.05
C THR A 42 0.99 5.44 -9.27
N ARG A 43 0.06 4.96 -8.44
CA ARG A 43 -0.57 3.64 -8.66
C ARG A 43 -1.43 3.59 -9.94
N ARG A 44 -2.07 4.70 -10.30
CA ARG A 44 -2.85 4.80 -11.55
C ARG A 44 -1.92 4.77 -12.76
N ALA A 45 -0.82 5.53 -12.71
CA ALA A 45 0.22 5.53 -13.74
C ALA A 45 0.81 4.13 -13.93
N LEU A 46 1.21 3.46 -12.84
CA LEU A 46 1.71 2.08 -12.91
C LEU A 46 0.72 1.11 -13.56
N ARG A 47 -0.57 1.17 -13.20
CA ARG A 47 -1.60 0.34 -13.85
C ARG A 47 -1.69 0.60 -15.35
N LYS A 48 -1.59 1.87 -15.76
CA LYS A 48 -1.54 2.24 -17.17
C LYS A 48 -0.29 1.70 -17.84
N ASP A 49 0.90 1.91 -17.27
CA ASP A 49 2.16 1.44 -17.87
C ASP A 49 2.21 -0.08 -18.00
N PHE A 50 1.65 -0.85 -17.05
CA PHE A 50 1.51 -2.31 -17.23
C PHE A 50 0.56 -2.67 -18.38
N GLY A 51 -0.53 -1.92 -18.56
CA GLY A 51 -1.42 -2.08 -19.70
C GLY A 51 -0.73 -1.74 -21.02
N ASP A 52 0.00 -0.64 -21.05
CA ASP A 52 0.78 -0.21 -22.22
C ASP A 52 1.88 -1.24 -22.56
N LEU A 53 2.55 -1.83 -21.56
CA LEU A 53 3.55 -2.86 -21.75
C LEU A 53 2.94 -4.12 -22.38
N HIS A 54 1.78 -4.54 -21.87
CA HIS A 54 1.05 -5.69 -22.43
C HIS A 54 0.66 -5.43 -23.87
N GLN A 55 0.09 -4.26 -24.16
CA GLN A 55 -0.32 -3.87 -25.50
C GLN A 55 0.88 -3.79 -26.47
N ALA A 56 1.99 -3.17 -26.05
CA ALA A 56 3.21 -3.08 -26.84
C ALA A 56 3.79 -4.46 -27.19
N ALA A 57 3.70 -5.42 -26.26
CA ALA A 57 4.11 -6.80 -26.51
C ALA A 57 3.21 -7.50 -27.54
N LEU A 58 1.89 -7.30 -27.48
CA LEU A 58 0.94 -7.86 -28.45
C LEU A 58 1.12 -7.26 -29.86
N GLU A 59 1.49 -5.99 -29.95
CA GLU A 59 1.79 -5.30 -31.20
C GLU A 59 3.18 -5.66 -31.77
N GLY A 60 3.98 -6.45 -31.07
CA GLY A 60 5.33 -6.82 -31.51
C GLY A 60 6.29 -5.63 -31.56
N ARG A 61 6.11 -4.63 -30.68
CA ARG A 61 7.01 -3.48 -30.62
C ARG A 61 8.44 -3.91 -30.27
N ASP A 62 9.40 -3.10 -30.71
CA ASP A 62 10.81 -3.37 -30.53
C ASP A 62 11.23 -3.30 -29.05
N ARG A 63 12.42 -3.84 -28.78
CA ARG A 63 12.97 -3.92 -27.43
C ARG A 63 13.11 -2.54 -26.77
N ALA A 64 13.51 -1.53 -27.54
CA ALA A 64 13.68 -0.18 -27.04
C ALA A 64 12.36 0.42 -26.52
N ALA A 65 11.25 0.21 -27.24
CA ALA A 65 9.93 0.66 -26.79
C ALA A 65 9.50 -0.04 -25.49
N LEU A 66 9.75 -1.36 -25.37
CA LEU A 66 9.42 -2.12 -24.16
C LEU A 66 10.26 -1.67 -22.96
N ASP A 67 11.56 -1.45 -23.15
CA ASP A 67 12.47 -0.99 -22.09
C ASP A 67 12.10 0.42 -21.60
N ALA A 68 11.64 1.31 -22.49
CA ALA A 68 11.16 2.62 -22.08
C ALA A 68 9.91 2.55 -21.18
N ILE A 69 9.00 1.59 -21.43
CA ILE A 69 7.85 1.35 -20.55
C ILE A 69 8.31 0.73 -19.22
N GLY A 70 9.23 -0.25 -19.28
CA GLY A 70 9.84 -0.87 -18.11
C GLY A 70 10.49 0.15 -17.17
N THR A 71 11.22 1.10 -17.72
CA THR A 71 11.86 2.19 -16.97
C THR A 71 10.83 3.01 -16.17
N ARG A 72 9.67 3.34 -16.78
CA ARG A 72 8.61 4.07 -16.07
C ARG A 72 7.96 3.25 -14.97
N ILE A 73 7.78 1.94 -15.19
CA ILE A 73 7.29 1.02 -14.16
C ILE A 73 8.24 1.00 -12.96
N ASP A 74 9.55 0.90 -13.20
CA ASP A 74 10.54 0.84 -12.13
C ASP A 74 10.62 2.17 -11.37
N GLN A 75 10.56 3.30 -12.05
CA GLN A 75 10.47 4.62 -11.42
C GLN A 75 9.21 4.75 -10.54
N GLY A 76 8.06 4.31 -11.03
CA GLY A 76 6.82 4.33 -10.25
C GLY A 76 6.88 3.42 -9.02
N ARG A 77 7.49 2.25 -9.14
CA ARG A 77 7.72 1.32 -8.02
C ARG A 77 8.67 1.91 -6.98
N ALA A 78 9.80 2.47 -7.43
CA ALA A 78 10.78 3.12 -6.56
C ALA A 78 10.15 4.27 -5.77
N LYS A 79 9.32 5.10 -6.44
CA LYS A 79 8.59 6.19 -5.80
C LYS A 79 7.64 5.71 -4.70
N LEU A 80 6.86 4.66 -4.95
CA LEU A 80 5.97 4.10 -3.93
C LEU A 80 6.74 3.45 -2.78
N LEU A 81 7.89 2.84 -3.05
CA LEU A 81 8.75 2.27 -2.03
C LEU A 81 9.33 3.36 -1.12
N ALA A 82 9.88 4.43 -1.69
CA ALA A 82 10.39 5.57 -0.93
C ALA A 82 9.32 6.15 0.01
N MET A 83 8.13 6.44 -0.52
CA MET A 83 7.00 6.92 0.29
C MET A 83 6.62 5.94 1.42
N ARG A 84 6.79 4.63 1.21
CA ARG A 84 6.50 3.61 2.22
C ARG A 84 7.56 3.60 3.32
N LEU A 85 8.83 3.84 2.99
CA LEU A 85 9.91 3.98 3.96
C LEU A 85 9.70 5.24 4.81
N ASP A 86 9.44 6.37 4.18
CA ASP A 86 9.15 7.65 4.87
C ASP A 86 7.96 7.51 5.83
N GLN A 87 6.93 6.76 5.41
CA GLN A 87 5.78 6.46 6.25
C GLN A 87 6.17 5.65 7.49
N ILE A 88 7.04 4.64 7.35
CA ILE A 88 7.48 3.80 8.45
C ILE A 88 8.28 4.64 9.46
N GLU A 89 9.17 5.51 8.97
CA GLU A 89 9.94 6.42 9.81
C GLU A 89 9.03 7.39 10.58
N LEU A 90 8.04 7.99 9.90
CA LEU A 90 7.03 8.81 10.55
C LEU A 90 6.35 8.05 11.69
N ILE A 91 5.80 6.87 11.41
CA ILE A 91 5.04 6.11 12.40
C ILE A 91 5.92 5.75 13.60
N LYS A 92 7.16 5.31 13.36
CA LYS A 92 8.12 5.01 14.44
C LYS A 92 8.44 6.22 15.31
N ARG A 93 8.50 7.41 14.71
CA ARG A 93 8.73 8.67 15.44
C ARG A 93 7.50 9.11 16.24
N VAL A 94 6.31 8.95 15.68
CA VAL A 94 5.05 9.47 16.26
C VAL A 94 4.53 8.57 17.37
N LEU A 95 4.60 7.25 17.20
CA LEU A 95 4.08 6.29 18.17
C LEU A 95 5.06 6.07 19.33
N THR A 96 4.53 5.77 20.51
CA THR A 96 5.36 5.22 21.59
C THR A 96 5.81 3.78 21.26
N PRO A 97 6.84 3.25 21.93
CA PRO A 97 7.26 1.86 21.74
C PRO A 97 6.12 0.83 21.92
N GLU A 98 5.23 1.06 22.89
CA GLU A 98 4.08 0.19 23.18
C GLU A 98 3.04 0.25 22.07
N GLN A 99 2.70 1.46 21.61
CA GLN A 99 1.78 1.67 20.48
C GLN A 99 2.34 1.07 19.19
N TRP A 100 3.64 1.23 18.95
CA TRP A 100 4.34 0.62 17.82
C TRP A 100 4.25 -0.91 17.88
N LYS A 101 4.58 -1.50 19.04
CA LYS A 101 4.47 -2.94 19.26
C LYS A 101 3.05 -3.44 18.94
N GLN A 102 2.04 -2.79 19.52
CA GLN A 102 0.64 -3.12 19.28
C GLN A 102 0.24 -3.03 17.79
N ALA A 103 0.64 -1.95 17.11
CA ALA A 103 0.37 -1.78 15.68
C ALA A 103 1.06 -2.87 14.83
N THR A 104 2.31 -3.23 15.13
CA THR A 104 3.01 -4.30 14.41
C THR A 104 2.42 -5.68 14.66
N ASP A 105 1.95 -5.96 15.87
CA ASP A 105 1.27 -7.22 16.19
C ASP A 105 -0.06 -7.35 15.45
N TRP A 106 -0.82 -6.26 15.32
CA TRP A 106 -2.00 -6.23 14.47
C TRP A 106 -1.64 -6.50 13.00
N ALA A 107 -0.64 -5.81 12.46
CA ALA A 107 -0.21 -6.00 11.08
C ALA A 107 0.14 -7.47 10.77
N LYS A 108 0.91 -8.12 11.65
CA LYS A 108 1.24 -9.55 11.52
C LYS A 108 -0.01 -10.43 11.49
N ARG A 109 -0.98 -10.20 12.39
CA ARG A 109 -2.25 -10.97 12.41
C ARG A 109 -3.07 -10.78 11.14
N PHE A 110 -3.05 -9.59 10.53
CA PHE A 110 -3.72 -9.34 9.26
C PHE A 110 -3.03 -10.04 8.07
N GLU A 111 -1.70 -10.15 8.10
CA GLU A 111 -0.95 -10.92 7.10
C GLU A 111 -1.23 -12.42 7.21
N HIS A 112 -1.24 -12.98 8.43
CA HIS A 112 -1.58 -14.38 8.66
C HIS A 112 -3.00 -14.76 8.17
N ARG A 113 -3.98 -13.85 8.29
CA ARG A 113 -5.34 -14.09 7.77
C ARG A 113 -5.42 -14.10 6.24
N LYS A 114 -4.54 -13.38 5.54
CA LYS A 114 -4.45 -13.45 4.07
C LYS A 114 -3.75 -14.70 3.57
N MET A 115 -2.84 -15.26 4.37
CA MET A 115 -2.10 -16.50 4.07
C MET A 115 -2.86 -17.78 4.46
N GLY A 116 -3.98 -17.65 5.19
CA GLY A 116 -4.79 -18.77 5.70
C GLY A 116 -6.00 -19.16 4.83
N HIS A 117 -6.12 -18.67 3.60
CA HIS A 117 -7.13 -19.15 2.64
C HIS A 117 -6.48 -20.13 1.65
N PRO A 118 -6.75 -21.45 1.75
CA PRO A 118 -6.26 -22.42 0.77
C PRO A 118 -7.04 -22.39 -0.55
N ASP A 119 -8.26 -21.85 -0.57
CA ASP A 119 -9.06 -21.77 -1.80
C ASP A 119 -10.04 -20.60 -1.76
N GLY A 120 -9.91 -19.69 -2.73
CA GLY A 120 -10.86 -18.61 -3.00
C GLY A 120 -12.06 -19.10 -3.81
N ARG A 121 -12.69 -20.22 -3.44
CA ARG A 121 -14.00 -20.61 -3.99
C ARG A 121 -15.11 -20.11 -3.06
N MET A 122 -15.98 -19.29 -3.64
CA MET A 122 -17.20 -18.76 -3.05
C MET A 122 -18.02 -19.88 -2.40
N ASN A 123 -18.41 -19.70 -1.14
CA ASN A 123 -19.50 -20.45 -0.56
C ASN A 123 -20.74 -19.53 -0.53
N THR A 124 -21.51 -19.56 -1.61
CA THR A 124 -22.86 -18.99 -1.66
C THR A 124 -23.75 -19.77 -0.72
N HIS A 125 -24.02 -19.22 0.46
CA HIS A 125 -25.17 -19.65 1.26
C HIS A 125 -26.44 -19.17 0.54
N MET A 126 -27.02 -20.00 -0.32
CA MET A 126 -28.46 -19.94 -0.58
C MET A 126 -29.16 -20.59 0.60
N LYS A 127 -29.77 -19.77 1.45
CA LYS A 127 -30.90 -20.19 2.27
C LYS A 127 -32.14 -20.19 1.38
N ASN A 128 -32.82 -21.32 1.30
CA ASN A 128 -34.29 -21.41 1.24
C ASN A 128 -34.69 -22.56 2.17
#